data_AF-A0A3S2BXY4-F1
#
_entry.id   AF-A0A3S2BXY4-F1
#
_cell.length_a   1.000
_cell.length_b   1.000
_cell.length_c   1.000
_cell.angle_alpha   90.00
_cell.angle_beta   90.00
_cell.angle_gamma   90.00
#
_symmetry.space_group_name_H-M   'P 1'
#
loop_
_entity.id
_entity.type
_entity.pdbx_description
1 polymer ?
#
loop_
_entity_poly.entity_id
_entity_poly.type
_entity_poly.pdbx_seq_one_letter_code
_entity_poly.pdbx_strand_id
1 'polypeptide(L)'
;DMEREVFGPVLHVASYDADQIDAVIAAINRKGYGLTFGLHTRIEGRVQHFVDGIHAGNIYVNRNQIGAVVGSQPFGGEGLSGTGPKAGGPHYLRRFRKGPEAGTHVQDGHKVTATELADNLPDPTLGGWSTRPDRIAILRKHLRGKGAAAIGAAAGIDFGQVDLPGPTGEANTLSLSPRGRVLCLGPDGDTLLAQTIQALAAGNAVLAVAPGAPAALSALTGKGLPLAAIDGRPDPVEARSLRVDIVAFSGTPEAARIVRRVIADRSGPIVPLVREVL
;
A
#
# COMPACT_ATOMS: atom_id res chain seq x y z
N ASP A 1 -26.26 11.04 10.10
CA ASP A 1 -24.87 10.61 9.88
C ASP A 1 -24.47 9.45 10.78
N MET A 2 -23.57 8.60 10.30
CA MET A 2 -22.89 7.55 11.09
C MET A 2 -21.44 7.98 11.32
N GLU A 3 -21.11 8.38 12.55
CA GLU A 3 -19.81 8.95 12.91
C GLU A 3 -18.78 7.91 13.36
N ARG A 4 -19.26 6.81 13.96
CA ARG A 4 -18.43 5.74 14.50
C ARG A 4 -19.11 4.39 14.33
N GLU A 5 -18.32 3.33 14.49
CA GLU A 5 -18.82 1.96 14.54
C GLU A 5 -19.76 1.76 15.75
N VAL A 6 -20.89 1.09 15.52
CA VAL A 6 -21.84 0.63 16.55
C VAL A 6 -21.80 -0.89 16.56
N PHE A 7 -21.03 -1.45 17.50
CA PHE A 7 -20.80 -2.90 17.59
C PHE A 7 -21.96 -3.61 18.30
N GLY A 8 -23.09 -3.77 17.60
CA GLY A 8 -24.30 -4.37 18.11
C GLY A 8 -25.34 -4.64 17.01
N PRO A 9 -26.53 -5.14 17.35
CA PRO A 9 -27.56 -5.54 16.40
C PRO A 9 -28.32 -4.34 15.83
N VAL A 10 -27.61 -3.39 15.21
CA VAL A 10 -28.16 -2.16 14.66
C VAL A 10 -27.84 -2.08 13.17
N LEU A 11 -28.87 -2.18 12.33
CA LEU A 11 -28.75 -1.99 10.88
C LEU A 11 -29.15 -0.57 10.50
N HIS A 12 -28.23 0.15 9.87
CA HIS A 12 -28.51 1.44 9.25
C HIS A 12 -28.93 1.21 7.80
N VAL A 13 -29.99 1.90 7.36
CA VAL A 13 -30.49 1.83 5.99
C VAL A 13 -30.46 3.23 5.38
N ALA A 14 -29.89 3.34 4.18
CA ALA A 14 -29.88 4.55 3.38
C ALA A 14 -30.26 4.21 1.94
N SER A 15 -31.07 5.07 1.32
CA SER A 15 -31.41 4.98 -0.10
C SER A 15 -30.47 5.85 -0.94
N TYR A 16 -30.30 5.48 -2.20
CA TYR A 16 -29.57 6.24 -3.20
C TYR A 16 -30.19 6.00 -4.58
N ASP A 17 -30.04 6.96 -5.49
CA ASP A 17 -30.51 6.81 -6.86
C ASP A 17 -29.51 6.00 -7.70
N ALA A 18 -30.01 5.24 -8.68
CA ALA A 18 -29.20 4.28 -9.42
C ALA A 18 -28.05 4.91 -10.23
N ASP A 19 -28.16 6.18 -10.59
CA ASP A 19 -27.15 6.99 -11.27
C ASP A 19 -26.12 7.60 -10.31
N GLN A 20 -26.30 7.46 -9.00
CA GLN A 20 -25.40 7.98 -7.95
C GLN A 20 -24.39 6.94 -7.43
N ILE A 21 -24.18 5.82 -8.15
CA ILE A 21 -23.30 4.73 -7.70
C ILE A 21 -21.89 5.25 -7.35
N ASP A 22 -21.31 6.14 -8.16
CA ASP A 22 -19.98 6.72 -7.90
C ASP A 22 -19.95 7.53 -6.60
N ALA A 23 -21.01 8.29 -6.34
CA ALA A 23 -21.14 9.05 -5.11
C ALA A 23 -21.26 8.13 -3.88
N VAL A 24 -21.95 6.98 -4.03
CA VAL A 24 -22.07 5.95 -2.98
C VAL A 24 -20.73 5.30 -2.70
N ILE A 25 -20.01 4.83 -3.73
CA ILE A 25 -18.67 4.25 -3.59
C ILE A 25 -17.75 5.25 -2.87
N ALA A 26 -17.73 6.50 -3.34
CA ALA A 26 -16.92 7.54 -2.73
C ALA A 26 -17.35 7.82 -1.27
N ALA A 27 -18.64 7.80 -0.96
CA ALA A 27 -19.13 7.98 0.41
C ALA A 27 -18.71 6.86 1.35
N ILE A 28 -18.72 5.61 0.87
CA ILE A 28 -18.25 4.44 1.63
C ILE A 28 -16.74 4.56 1.88
N ASN A 29 -15.94 4.76 0.82
CA ASN A 29 -14.48 4.86 0.94
C ASN A 29 -14.05 6.01 1.86
N ARG A 30 -14.78 7.14 1.85
CA ARG A 30 -14.49 8.30 2.73
C ARG A 30 -14.64 8.00 4.22
N LYS A 31 -15.32 6.91 4.61
CA LYS A 31 -15.37 6.50 6.03
C LYS A 31 -14.00 6.05 6.56
N GLY A 32 -13.06 5.72 5.67
CA GLY A 32 -11.69 5.33 6.04
C GLY A 32 -11.57 3.90 6.59
N TYR A 33 -12.69 3.21 6.79
CA TYR A 33 -12.74 1.76 7.03
C TYR A 33 -12.81 1.01 5.69
N GLY A 34 -12.42 -0.25 5.70
CA GLY A 34 -12.40 -1.10 4.51
C GLY A 34 -12.26 -2.58 4.86
N LEU A 35 -13.16 -3.12 5.69
CA LEU A 35 -13.11 -4.52 6.13
C LEU A 35 -13.87 -5.44 5.18
N THR A 36 -15.21 -5.40 5.25
CA THR A 36 -16.10 -6.17 4.38
C THR A 36 -16.98 -5.24 3.58
N PHE A 37 -17.20 -5.57 2.32
CA PHE A 37 -18.19 -4.95 1.46
C PHE A 37 -19.00 -6.05 0.78
N GLY A 38 -20.26 -5.79 0.49
CA GLY A 38 -21.04 -6.72 -0.30
C GLY A 38 -22.09 -6.05 -1.15
N LEU A 39 -22.37 -6.73 -2.26
CA LEU A 39 -23.15 -6.22 -3.36
C LEU A 39 -24.13 -7.30 -3.79
N HIS A 40 -25.41 -6.92 -3.92
CA HIS A 40 -26.43 -7.76 -4.54
C HIS A 40 -26.83 -7.17 -5.88
N THR A 41 -26.45 -7.83 -6.97
CA THR A 41 -26.85 -7.45 -8.32
C THR A 41 -26.66 -8.62 -9.29
N ARG A 42 -27.49 -8.67 -10.34
CA ARG A 42 -27.34 -9.60 -11.46
C ARG A 42 -26.62 -8.97 -12.67
N ILE A 43 -26.22 -7.70 -12.57
CA ILE A 43 -25.60 -6.95 -13.65
C ILE A 43 -24.09 -7.02 -13.48
N GLU A 44 -23.42 -7.78 -14.34
CA GLU A 44 -21.97 -8.00 -14.27
C GLU A 44 -21.16 -6.70 -14.35
N GLY A 45 -21.51 -5.79 -15.26
CA GLY A 45 -20.85 -4.49 -15.34
C GLY A 45 -20.96 -3.67 -14.05
N ARG A 46 -22.04 -3.84 -13.28
CA ARG A 46 -22.18 -3.21 -11.96
C ARG A 46 -21.32 -3.89 -10.91
N VAL A 47 -21.17 -5.22 -10.97
CA VAL A 47 -20.22 -5.95 -10.11
C VAL A 47 -18.82 -5.38 -10.32
N GLN A 48 -18.38 -5.33 -11.57
CA GLN A 48 -17.03 -4.85 -11.90
C GLN A 48 -16.82 -3.41 -11.45
N HIS A 49 -17.79 -2.52 -11.69
CA HIS A 49 -17.74 -1.12 -11.28
C HIS A 49 -17.53 -0.93 -9.77
N PHE A 50 -18.21 -1.74 -8.94
CA PHE A 50 -17.99 -1.71 -7.49
C PHE A 50 -16.68 -2.37 -7.08
N VAL A 51 -16.32 -3.51 -7.68
CA VAL A 51 -15.06 -4.22 -7.36
C VAL A 51 -13.85 -3.34 -7.64
N ASP A 52 -13.87 -2.57 -8.72
CA ASP A 52 -12.77 -1.67 -9.10
C ASP A 52 -12.74 -0.37 -8.27
N GLY A 53 -13.89 0.07 -7.76
CA GLY A 53 -14.01 1.35 -7.06
C GLY A 53 -13.98 1.26 -5.53
N ILE A 54 -14.36 0.12 -4.94
CA ILE A 54 -14.51 0.00 -3.48
C ILE A 54 -13.17 -0.30 -2.80
N HIS A 55 -12.91 0.40 -1.69
CA HIS A 55 -11.74 0.19 -0.85
C HIS A 55 -12.12 -0.71 0.33
N ALA A 56 -12.09 -2.03 0.11
CA ALA A 56 -12.37 -3.02 1.12
C ALA A 56 -11.54 -4.29 0.92
N GLY A 57 -11.08 -4.88 2.02
CA GLY A 57 -10.28 -6.10 1.96
C GLY A 57 -11.07 -7.34 1.54
N ASN A 58 -12.35 -7.45 1.90
CA ASN A 58 -13.18 -8.61 1.58
C ASN A 58 -14.47 -8.16 0.86
N ILE A 59 -14.63 -8.56 -0.40
CA ILE A 59 -15.79 -8.21 -1.23
C ILE A 59 -16.64 -9.45 -1.47
N TYR A 60 -17.95 -9.34 -1.23
CA TYR A 60 -18.91 -10.43 -1.32
C TYR A 60 -20.03 -10.09 -2.32
N VAL A 61 -20.15 -10.86 -3.40
CA VAL A 61 -21.18 -10.63 -4.42
C VAL A 61 -22.28 -11.68 -4.30
N ASN A 62 -23.53 -11.22 -4.20
CA ASN A 62 -24.74 -12.05 -4.12
C ASN A 62 -24.76 -13.07 -2.97
N ARG A 63 -24.15 -12.73 -1.84
CA ARG A 63 -24.12 -13.53 -0.61
C ARG A 63 -23.98 -12.63 0.63
N ASN A 64 -24.10 -13.21 1.82
CA ASN A 64 -23.80 -12.49 3.06
C ASN A 64 -22.30 -12.09 3.14
N GLN A 65 -22.01 -11.14 4.04
CA GLN A 65 -20.68 -10.54 4.21
C GLN A 65 -19.92 -11.06 5.45
N ILE A 66 -20.31 -12.23 5.96
CA ILE A 66 -19.79 -12.80 7.21
C ILE A 66 -19.28 -14.22 7.00
N GLY A 67 -18.59 -14.77 8.01
CA GLY A 67 -18.17 -16.18 7.99
C GLY A 67 -17.08 -16.48 6.95
N ALA A 68 -16.09 -15.60 6.82
CA ALA A 68 -14.93 -15.83 5.97
C ALA A 68 -14.22 -17.14 6.35
N VAL A 69 -13.97 -18.00 5.34
CA VAL A 69 -13.34 -19.31 5.49
C VAL A 69 -11.84 -19.18 5.23
N VAL A 70 -11.05 -19.73 6.15
CA VAL A 70 -9.58 -19.76 6.04
C VAL A 70 -9.13 -20.44 4.75
N GLY A 71 -8.20 -19.83 4.02
CA GLY A 71 -7.70 -20.35 2.74
C GLY A 71 -8.59 -20.10 1.52
N SER A 72 -9.88 -19.80 1.73
CA SER A 72 -10.85 -19.48 0.66
C SER A 72 -11.15 -17.99 0.57
N GLN A 73 -11.39 -17.33 1.71
CA GLN A 73 -11.54 -15.88 1.80
C GLN A 73 -10.60 -15.31 2.87
N PRO A 74 -9.27 -15.26 2.62
CA PRO A 74 -8.33 -14.63 3.53
C PRO A 74 -8.85 -13.28 4.05
N PHE A 75 -8.92 -13.16 5.38
CA PHE A 75 -9.72 -12.12 6.02
C PHE A 75 -8.85 -10.99 6.58
N GLY A 76 -9.29 -9.76 6.35
CA GLY A 76 -8.61 -8.56 6.83
C GLY A 76 -8.84 -7.39 5.90
N GLY A 77 -8.92 -6.20 6.47
CA GLY A 77 -9.24 -4.97 5.75
C GLY A 77 -8.04 -4.06 5.51
N GLU A 78 -8.36 -2.83 5.13
CA GLU A 78 -7.43 -1.73 4.96
C GLU A 78 -7.88 -0.46 5.69
N GLY A 79 -7.05 0.58 5.66
CA GLY A 79 -7.32 1.83 6.36
C GLY A 79 -7.48 1.62 7.87
N LEU A 80 -8.56 2.14 8.42
CA LEU A 80 -8.92 2.00 9.84
C LEU A 80 -9.24 0.55 10.23
N SER A 81 -9.47 -0.34 9.26
CA SER A 81 -9.83 -1.74 9.52
C SER A 81 -8.63 -2.67 9.71
N GLY A 82 -7.40 -2.22 9.44
CA GLY A 82 -6.20 -2.98 9.79
C GLY A 82 -5.00 -2.76 8.88
N THR A 83 -3.85 -3.26 9.35
CA THR A 83 -2.56 -3.18 8.62
C THR A 83 -2.37 -4.32 7.63
N GLY A 84 -3.04 -5.46 7.84
CA GLY A 84 -2.69 -6.74 7.25
C GLY A 84 -1.34 -7.30 7.76
N PRO A 85 -0.83 -8.39 7.15
CA PRO A 85 -1.44 -9.17 6.07
C PRO A 85 -2.75 -9.87 6.48
N LYS A 86 -3.54 -10.35 5.51
CA LYS A 86 -4.79 -11.07 5.75
C LYS A 86 -4.57 -12.37 6.53
N ALA A 87 -5.34 -12.57 7.60
CA ALA A 87 -5.34 -13.82 8.35
C ALA A 87 -5.92 -14.96 7.49
N GLY A 88 -5.37 -16.16 7.64
CA GLY A 88 -5.76 -17.30 6.79
C GLY A 88 -5.35 -17.18 5.32
N GLY A 89 -4.50 -16.19 4.98
CA GLY A 89 -3.93 -16.00 3.64
C GLY A 89 -2.47 -16.41 3.54
N PRO A 90 -1.93 -16.50 2.31
CA PRO A 90 -0.58 -17.04 2.06
C PRO A 90 0.56 -16.17 2.62
N HIS A 91 0.29 -14.89 2.90
CA HIS A 91 1.31 -13.94 3.35
C HIS A 91 1.39 -13.78 4.88
N TYR A 92 0.43 -14.34 5.63
CA TYR A 92 0.30 -14.07 7.06
C TYR A 92 1.54 -14.54 7.87
N LEU A 93 2.00 -15.76 7.61
CA LEU A 93 3.12 -16.36 8.37
C LEU A 93 4.45 -15.64 8.15
N ARG A 94 4.64 -15.00 7.00
CA ARG A 94 5.89 -14.24 6.71
C ARG A 94 6.09 -13.12 7.72
N ARG A 95 5.01 -12.52 8.22
CA ARG A 95 5.05 -11.39 9.16
C ARG A 95 5.67 -11.76 10.52
N PHE A 96 5.70 -13.05 10.86
CA PHE A 96 6.26 -13.58 12.11
C PHE A 96 7.72 -14.05 11.97
N ARG A 97 8.34 -13.83 10.82
CA ARG A 97 9.77 -14.09 10.59
C ARG A 97 10.54 -12.77 10.56
N LYS A 98 11.84 -12.84 10.82
CA LYS A 98 12.76 -11.72 10.56
C LYS A 98 13.32 -11.87 9.15
N GLY A 99 13.11 -10.87 8.30
CA GLY A 99 13.84 -10.73 7.04
C GLY A 99 15.19 -10.03 7.21
N PRO A 100 16.00 -9.99 6.15
CA PRO A 100 17.26 -9.25 6.13
C PRO A 100 16.98 -7.74 6.23
N GLU A 101 17.68 -7.07 7.15
CA GLU A 101 17.71 -5.62 7.31
C GLU A 101 19.13 -5.12 6.96
N ALA A 102 19.26 -3.89 6.42
CA ALA A 102 20.57 -3.29 6.19
C ALA A 102 21.27 -2.98 7.53
N GLY A 103 20.54 -2.40 8.48
CA GLY A 103 21.03 -2.12 9.83
C GLY A 103 22.13 -1.05 9.89
N THR A 104 22.40 -0.36 8.78
CA THR A 104 23.46 0.64 8.65
C THR A 104 23.02 1.99 9.23
N HIS A 105 24.02 2.80 9.61
CA HIS A 105 23.77 4.17 10.07
C HIS A 105 23.30 5.02 8.89
N VAL A 106 22.28 5.84 9.13
CA VAL A 106 21.89 6.88 8.17
C VAL A 106 23.05 7.86 8.04
N GLN A 107 23.36 8.33 6.84
CA GLN A 107 24.35 9.40 6.62
C GLN A 107 23.76 10.76 6.98
N ASP A 108 24.55 11.70 7.49
CA ASP A 108 24.04 13.04 7.81
C ASP A 108 23.64 13.81 6.54
N GLY A 109 22.67 14.70 6.68
CA GLY A 109 22.12 15.49 5.59
C GLY A 109 21.24 16.61 6.12
N HIS A 110 20.84 17.53 5.24
CA HIS A 110 19.95 18.61 5.65
C HIS A 110 18.58 18.07 6.10
N LYS A 111 17.91 18.81 6.98
CA LYS A 111 16.54 18.51 7.39
C LYS A 111 15.58 18.94 6.29
N VAL A 112 14.75 18.01 5.83
CA VAL A 112 13.68 18.24 4.86
C VAL A 112 12.42 18.59 5.64
N THR A 113 11.77 19.69 5.23
CA THR A 113 10.59 20.22 5.94
C THR A 113 9.30 19.50 5.57
N ALA A 114 8.25 19.61 6.39
CA ALA A 114 6.91 19.08 6.09
C ALA A 114 6.36 19.65 4.79
N THR A 115 6.55 20.94 4.54
CA THR A 115 6.11 21.60 3.30
C THR A 115 6.84 20.99 2.11
N GLU A 116 8.16 20.85 2.18
CA GLU A 116 8.95 20.24 1.12
C GLU A 116 8.56 18.79 0.86
N LEU A 117 8.30 18.00 1.90
CA LEU A 117 7.79 16.64 1.78
C LEU A 117 6.41 16.61 1.10
N ALA A 118 5.49 17.50 1.52
CA ALA A 118 4.13 17.56 1.01
C ALA A 118 4.08 18.01 -0.46
N ASP A 119 4.86 19.03 -0.82
CA ASP A 119 4.93 19.59 -2.17
C ASP A 119 5.51 18.59 -3.19
N ASN A 120 6.33 17.65 -2.72
CA ASN A 120 6.93 16.60 -3.54
C ASN A 120 6.21 15.25 -3.41
N LEU A 121 5.07 15.15 -2.72
CA LEU A 121 4.34 13.89 -2.64
C LEU A 121 3.85 13.47 -4.04
N PRO A 122 4.26 12.30 -4.55
CA PRO A 122 3.83 11.87 -5.87
C PRO A 122 2.35 11.49 -5.89
N ASP A 123 1.75 11.71 -7.05
CA ASP A 123 0.39 11.30 -7.36
C ASP A 123 0.35 9.78 -7.66
N PRO A 124 -0.38 8.97 -6.86
CA PRO A 124 -0.54 7.53 -7.09
C PRO A 124 -1.30 7.19 -8.36
N THR A 125 -2.01 8.15 -8.97
CA THR A 125 -2.74 7.95 -10.23
C THR A 125 -1.90 8.27 -11.46
N LEU A 126 -0.69 8.83 -11.29
CA LEU A 126 0.16 9.28 -12.38
C LEU A 126 0.40 8.17 -13.42
N GLY A 127 0.01 8.45 -14.67
CA GLY A 127 0.23 7.56 -15.81
C GLY A 127 -0.46 6.19 -15.68
N GLY A 128 -1.45 6.04 -14.79
CA GLY A 128 -2.11 4.76 -14.50
C GLY A 128 -1.16 3.70 -13.92
N TRP A 129 -0.05 4.11 -13.28
CA TRP A 129 1.01 3.19 -12.86
C TRP A 129 0.52 2.03 -11.98
N SER A 130 -0.44 2.30 -11.10
CA SER A 130 -1.02 1.34 -10.16
C SER A 130 -1.64 0.10 -10.82
N THR A 131 -2.20 0.24 -12.02
CA THR A 131 -2.89 -0.83 -12.74
C THR A 131 -2.08 -1.39 -13.91
N ARG A 132 -0.86 -0.90 -14.15
CA ARG A 132 -0.03 -1.37 -15.26
C ARG A 132 0.46 -2.82 -15.05
N PRO A 133 0.28 -3.72 -16.03
CA PRO A 133 0.81 -5.09 -15.94
C PRO A 133 2.32 -5.16 -16.23
N ASP A 134 2.87 -4.18 -16.95
CA ASP A 134 4.26 -4.17 -17.45
C ASP A 134 5.26 -3.44 -16.53
N ARG A 135 4.86 -3.13 -15.27
CA ARG A 135 5.68 -2.38 -14.28
C ARG A 135 7.10 -2.91 -14.15
N ILE A 136 7.26 -4.22 -13.95
CA ILE A 136 8.58 -4.87 -13.80
C ILE A 136 9.45 -4.70 -15.05
N ALA A 137 8.86 -4.83 -16.24
CA ALA A 137 9.59 -4.70 -17.50
C ALA A 137 10.09 -3.26 -17.72
N ILE A 138 9.25 -2.26 -17.39
CA ILE A 138 9.63 -0.85 -17.43
C ILE A 138 10.77 -0.55 -16.46
N LEU A 139 10.68 -1.02 -15.22
CA LEU A 139 11.74 -0.82 -14.23
C LEU A 139 13.06 -1.46 -14.67
N ARG A 140 13.02 -2.71 -15.18
CA ARG A 140 14.20 -3.40 -15.75
C ARG A 140 14.87 -2.58 -16.85
N LYS A 141 14.09 -2.03 -17.78
CA LYS A 141 14.57 -1.21 -18.90
C LYS A 141 15.33 0.03 -18.40
N HIS A 142 14.79 0.72 -17.41
CA HIS A 142 15.40 1.94 -16.87
C HIS A 142 16.64 1.66 -16.02
N LEU A 143 16.61 0.61 -15.21
CA LEU A 143 17.69 0.28 -14.27
C LEU A 143 18.92 -0.34 -14.93
N ARG A 144 18.77 -0.98 -16.10
CA ARG A 144 19.87 -1.63 -16.85
C ARG A 144 20.75 -2.53 -15.97
N GLY A 145 20.11 -3.33 -15.10
CA GLY A 145 20.78 -4.26 -14.19
C GLY A 145 21.06 -3.74 -12.78
N LYS A 146 20.96 -2.43 -12.53
CA LYS A 146 21.03 -1.88 -11.16
C LYS A 146 19.86 -2.41 -10.31
N GLY A 147 20.12 -2.76 -9.06
CA GLY A 147 19.08 -3.29 -8.16
C GLY A 147 18.47 -4.63 -8.61
N ALA A 148 19.24 -5.47 -9.32
CA ALA A 148 18.76 -6.74 -9.87
C ALA A 148 18.10 -7.66 -8.82
N ALA A 149 18.63 -7.71 -7.59
CA ALA A 149 18.04 -8.48 -6.50
C ALA A 149 16.63 -7.98 -6.13
N ALA A 150 16.44 -6.66 -6.03
CA ALA A 150 15.14 -6.06 -5.72
C ALA A 150 14.11 -6.29 -6.84
N ILE A 151 14.55 -6.18 -8.10
CA ILE A 151 13.74 -6.53 -9.27
C ILE A 151 13.39 -8.03 -9.28
N GLY A 152 14.34 -8.90 -8.96
CA GLY A 152 14.15 -10.35 -8.90
C GLY A 152 13.13 -10.73 -7.82
N ALA A 153 13.27 -10.17 -6.62
CA ALA A 153 12.34 -10.35 -5.52
C ALA A 153 10.93 -9.88 -5.89
N ALA A 154 10.81 -8.69 -6.48
CA ALA A 154 9.52 -8.16 -6.91
C ALA A 154 8.87 -9.00 -8.04
N ALA A 155 9.67 -9.49 -8.99
CA ALA A 155 9.20 -10.34 -10.08
C ALA A 155 8.78 -11.75 -9.62
N GLY A 156 9.19 -12.18 -8.43
CA GLY A 156 8.74 -13.43 -7.82
C GLY A 156 7.37 -13.35 -7.15
N ILE A 157 6.75 -12.16 -7.10
CA ILE A 157 5.38 -11.96 -6.61
C ILE A 157 4.42 -12.08 -7.78
N ASP A 158 3.40 -12.92 -7.63
CA ASP A 158 2.26 -12.95 -8.54
C ASP A 158 1.30 -11.81 -8.18
N PHE A 159 1.28 -10.77 -9.02
CA PHE A 159 0.36 -9.64 -8.90
C PHE A 159 -0.97 -9.89 -9.62
N GLY A 160 -1.13 -11.05 -10.28
CA GLY A 160 -2.36 -11.46 -10.91
C GLY A 160 -3.43 -11.87 -9.90
N GLN A 161 -4.63 -12.12 -10.42
CA GLN A 161 -5.71 -12.72 -9.66
C GLN A 161 -5.49 -14.24 -9.57
N VAL A 162 -5.62 -14.78 -8.36
CA VAL A 162 -5.44 -16.19 -8.06
C VAL A 162 -6.78 -16.76 -7.60
N ASP A 163 -7.20 -17.86 -8.21
CA ASP A 163 -8.37 -18.61 -7.75
C ASP A 163 -8.04 -19.35 -6.44
N LEU A 164 -8.95 -19.23 -5.49
CA LEU A 164 -8.88 -19.90 -4.20
C LEU A 164 -9.92 -21.02 -4.13
N PRO A 165 -9.65 -22.11 -3.39
CA PRO A 165 -10.61 -23.20 -3.23
C PRO A 165 -11.91 -22.69 -2.60
N GLY A 166 -13.04 -23.28 -2.99
CA GLY A 166 -14.36 -22.94 -2.46
C GLY A 166 -15.39 -24.04 -2.73
N PRO A 167 -16.58 -23.96 -2.13
CA PRO A 167 -17.67 -24.87 -2.45
C PRO A 167 -18.15 -24.66 -3.90
N THR A 168 -18.78 -25.69 -4.47
CA THR A 168 -19.43 -25.57 -5.78
C THR A 168 -20.46 -24.44 -5.78
N GLY A 169 -20.49 -23.67 -6.87
CA GLY A 169 -21.39 -22.52 -7.01
C GLY A 169 -20.82 -21.21 -6.45
N GLU A 170 -19.57 -21.20 -6.00
CA GLU A 170 -18.89 -20.02 -5.48
C GLU A 170 -17.51 -19.86 -6.12
N ALA A 171 -17.23 -18.65 -6.63
CA ALA A 171 -15.91 -18.26 -7.09
C ALA A 171 -15.22 -17.44 -6.00
N ASN A 172 -14.04 -17.89 -5.57
CA ASN A 172 -13.21 -17.19 -4.61
C ASN A 172 -11.91 -16.80 -5.27
N THR A 173 -11.54 -15.54 -5.17
CA THR A 173 -10.33 -15.03 -5.79
C THR A 173 -9.56 -14.13 -4.84
N LEU A 174 -8.24 -14.12 -4.99
CA LEU A 174 -7.32 -13.26 -4.27
C LEU A 174 -6.50 -12.47 -5.28
N SER A 175 -6.47 -11.16 -5.13
CA SER A 175 -5.63 -10.26 -5.91
C SER A 175 -4.80 -9.38 -4.98
N LEU A 176 -3.72 -8.82 -5.52
CA LEU A 176 -2.88 -7.85 -4.81
C LEU A 176 -3.07 -6.46 -5.42
N SER A 177 -3.54 -5.53 -4.60
CA SER A 177 -3.65 -4.12 -4.98
C SER A 177 -2.50 -3.30 -4.38
N PRO A 178 -2.03 -2.24 -5.06
CA PRO A 178 -1.11 -1.28 -4.47
C PRO A 178 -1.71 -0.65 -3.21
N ARG A 179 -0.87 -0.32 -2.22
CA ARG A 179 -1.32 0.32 -0.98
C ARG A 179 -1.52 1.82 -1.13
N GLY A 180 -0.82 2.46 -2.06
CA GLY A 180 -0.92 3.89 -2.31
C GLY A 180 0.44 4.57 -2.35
N ARG A 181 0.76 5.39 -1.35
CA ARG A 181 2.01 6.16 -1.24
C ARG A 181 2.98 5.52 -0.24
N VAL A 182 4.23 5.38 -0.65
CA VAL A 182 5.32 4.82 0.17
C VAL A 182 6.39 5.88 0.40
N LEU A 183 6.78 6.08 1.66
CA LEU A 183 7.94 6.88 2.03
C LEU A 183 9.16 5.96 2.20
N CYS A 184 10.16 6.08 1.34
CA CYS A 184 11.40 5.31 1.42
C CYS A 184 12.51 6.17 2.05
N LEU A 185 13.16 5.65 3.10
CA LEU A 185 14.09 6.41 3.96
C LEU A 185 15.52 5.83 3.99
N GLY A 186 15.82 4.82 3.17
CA GLY A 186 17.16 4.22 3.11
C GLY A 186 17.41 3.23 4.26
N PRO A 187 18.67 3.13 4.73
CA PRO A 187 19.46 4.26 5.22
C PRO A 187 20.61 4.74 4.31
N ASP A 188 20.92 3.97 3.27
CA ASP A 188 21.94 4.25 2.27
C ASP A 188 21.34 4.17 0.85
N GLY A 189 22.11 4.59 -0.16
CA GLY A 189 21.64 4.68 -1.54
C GLY A 189 21.20 3.34 -2.14
N ASP A 190 21.89 2.25 -1.83
CA ASP A 190 21.55 0.91 -2.34
C ASP A 190 20.25 0.39 -1.73
N THR A 191 20.08 0.58 -0.42
CA THR A 191 18.85 0.24 0.28
C THR A 191 17.68 1.09 -0.20
N LEU A 192 17.89 2.40 -0.38
CA LEU A 192 16.87 3.31 -0.91
C LEU A 192 16.45 2.91 -2.32
N LEU A 193 17.40 2.54 -3.17
CA LEU A 193 17.13 2.02 -4.51
C LEU A 193 16.29 0.73 -4.44
N ALA A 194 16.65 -0.22 -3.58
CA ALA A 194 15.89 -1.46 -3.41
C ALA A 194 14.45 -1.20 -2.93
N GLN A 195 14.26 -0.35 -1.91
CA GLN A 195 12.94 0.04 -1.40
C GLN A 195 12.09 0.69 -2.50
N THR A 196 12.68 1.63 -3.25
CA THR A 196 12.01 2.34 -4.34
C THR A 196 11.58 1.38 -5.45
N ILE A 197 12.46 0.45 -5.83
CA ILE A 197 12.16 -0.58 -6.84
C ILE A 197 10.98 -1.44 -6.39
N GLN A 198 11.01 -1.98 -5.17
CA GLN A 198 9.94 -2.86 -4.68
C GLN A 198 8.60 -2.12 -4.57
N ALA A 199 8.60 -0.89 -4.08
CA ALA A 199 7.39 -0.08 -3.94
C ALA A 199 6.77 0.26 -5.30
N LEU A 200 7.58 0.71 -6.28
CA LEU A 200 7.12 0.98 -7.64
C LEU A 200 6.66 -0.30 -8.35
N ALA A 201 7.36 -1.41 -8.18
CA ALA A 201 6.99 -2.69 -8.75
C ALA A 201 5.61 -3.16 -8.25
N ALA A 202 5.33 -2.95 -6.96
CA ALA A 202 4.02 -3.19 -6.36
C ALA A 202 2.97 -2.11 -6.72
N GLY A 203 3.29 -1.14 -7.59
CA GLY A 203 2.36 -0.15 -8.16
C GLY A 203 2.11 1.06 -7.29
N ASN A 204 2.91 1.26 -6.26
CA ASN A 204 2.78 2.39 -5.37
C ASN A 204 3.46 3.63 -5.96
N ALA A 205 3.05 4.80 -5.50
CA ALA A 205 3.81 6.04 -5.63
C ALA A 205 4.87 6.11 -4.54
N VAL A 206 6.05 6.66 -4.85
CA VAL A 206 7.20 6.65 -3.95
C VAL A 206 7.77 8.04 -3.74
N LEU A 207 7.78 8.49 -2.48
CA LEU A 207 8.62 9.60 -2.06
C LEU A 207 9.88 9.01 -1.40
N ALA A 208 11.03 9.21 -2.03
CA ALA A 208 12.31 8.76 -1.50
C ALA A 208 13.05 9.94 -0.86
N VAL A 209 13.40 9.82 0.42
CA VAL A 209 14.05 10.88 1.19
C VAL A 209 15.24 10.30 1.94
N ALA A 210 16.42 10.56 1.40
CA ALA A 210 17.69 10.20 2.04
C ALA A 210 18.80 11.10 1.47
N PRO A 211 19.92 11.28 2.21
CA PRO A 211 21.09 11.91 1.64
C PRO A 211 21.54 11.20 0.36
N GLY A 212 21.77 11.96 -0.71
CA GLY A 212 22.14 11.45 -2.03
C GLY A 212 21.02 10.73 -2.80
N ALA A 213 19.75 10.83 -2.36
CA ALA A 213 18.63 10.15 -3.01
C ALA A 213 18.50 10.45 -4.53
N PRO A 214 18.62 11.70 -5.01
CA PRO A 214 18.54 11.98 -6.44
C PRO A 214 19.63 11.27 -7.26
N ALA A 215 20.85 11.14 -6.72
CA ALA A 215 21.93 10.44 -7.38
C ALA A 215 21.68 8.93 -7.42
N ALA A 216 21.28 8.34 -6.30
CA ALA A 216 20.98 6.91 -6.18
C ALA A 216 19.83 6.48 -7.11
N LEU A 217 18.84 7.36 -7.31
CA LEU A 217 17.63 7.09 -8.09
C LEU A 217 17.64 7.69 -9.51
N SER A 218 18.77 8.24 -9.95
CA SER A 218 18.94 8.91 -11.26
C SER A 218 18.47 8.08 -12.47
N ALA A 219 18.51 6.75 -12.37
CA ALA A 219 18.03 5.85 -13.42
C ALA A 219 16.49 5.87 -13.57
N LEU A 220 15.76 6.21 -12.50
CA LEU A 220 14.29 6.16 -12.41
C LEU A 220 13.64 7.56 -12.43
N THR A 221 14.30 8.56 -11.85
CA THR A 221 13.77 9.94 -11.79
C THR A 221 13.63 10.54 -13.19
N GLY A 222 12.53 11.28 -13.42
CA GLY A 222 12.25 11.92 -14.70
C GLY A 222 11.83 10.97 -15.83
N LYS A 223 11.43 9.73 -15.52
CA LYS A 223 10.98 8.71 -16.49
C LYS A 223 9.46 8.54 -16.56
N GLY A 224 8.69 9.48 -16.01
CA GLY A 224 7.23 9.39 -15.94
C GLY A 224 6.71 8.36 -14.91
N LEU A 225 7.58 7.94 -13.98
CA LEU A 225 7.21 7.09 -12.84
C LEU A 225 6.64 7.96 -11.72
N PRO A 226 5.71 7.46 -10.88
CA PRO A 226 5.22 8.18 -9.69
C PRO A 226 6.28 8.18 -8.58
N LEU A 227 7.39 8.86 -8.83
CA LEU A 227 8.58 8.89 -8.00
C LEU A 227 9.08 10.33 -7.85
N ALA A 228 9.29 10.75 -6.61
CA ALA A 228 10.05 11.94 -6.25
C ALA A 228 11.20 11.56 -5.32
N ALA A 229 12.34 12.24 -5.45
CA ALA A 229 13.53 12.01 -4.64
C ALA A 229 14.03 13.33 -4.05
N ILE A 230 14.22 13.37 -2.74
CA ILE A 230 14.71 14.54 -2.00
C ILE A 230 16.02 14.18 -1.31
N ASP A 231 17.04 15.02 -1.52
CA ASP A 231 18.34 14.87 -0.88
C ASP A 231 18.30 15.41 0.54
N GLY A 232 18.14 14.55 1.55
CA GLY A 232 18.12 14.98 2.94
C GLY A 232 17.48 13.96 3.86
N ARG A 233 17.17 14.36 5.09
CA ARG A 233 16.44 13.54 6.05
C ARG A 233 15.14 14.23 6.47
N PRO A 234 14.00 13.51 6.51
CA PRO A 234 12.78 14.13 7.02
C PRO A 234 12.95 14.48 8.50
N ASP A 235 12.50 15.66 8.92
CA ASP A 235 12.35 15.91 10.35
C ASP A 235 11.29 14.95 10.91
N PRO A 236 11.60 14.13 11.92
CA PRO A 236 10.68 13.13 12.43
C PRO A 236 9.37 13.73 13.00
N VAL A 237 9.36 14.97 13.47
CA VAL A 237 8.12 15.62 13.92
C VAL A 237 7.24 16.02 12.73
N GLU A 238 7.88 16.57 11.71
CA GLU A 238 7.20 17.11 10.53
C GLU A 238 6.64 16.00 9.62
N ALA A 239 7.31 14.86 9.53
CA ALA A 239 6.85 13.70 8.76
C ALA A 239 5.53 13.08 9.29
N ARG A 240 5.09 13.42 10.50
CA ARG A 240 3.84 12.92 11.10
C ARG A 240 2.61 13.29 10.28
N SER A 241 2.59 14.48 9.69
CA SER A 241 1.43 14.99 8.94
C SER A 241 1.37 14.47 7.49
N LEU A 242 2.45 13.86 7.01
CA LEU A 242 2.57 13.42 5.62
C LEU A 242 1.59 12.29 5.31
N ARG A 243 0.76 12.39 4.28
CA ARG A 243 -0.21 11.34 3.92
C ARG A 243 0.47 10.21 3.15
N VAL A 244 0.92 9.20 3.87
CA VAL A 244 1.56 7.98 3.33
C VAL A 244 0.92 6.73 3.92
N ASP A 245 0.93 5.67 3.13
CA ASP A 245 0.29 4.40 3.43
C ASP A 245 1.30 3.33 3.89
N ILE A 246 2.60 3.54 3.61
CA ILE A 246 3.72 2.72 4.09
C ILE A 246 4.94 3.61 4.33
N VAL A 247 5.75 3.26 5.34
CA VAL A 247 7.13 3.75 5.47
C VAL A 247 8.10 2.59 5.36
N ALA A 248 9.11 2.71 4.49
CA ALA A 248 10.21 1.76 4.36
C ALA A 248 11.49 2.38 4.93
N PHE A 249 12.09 1.72 5.93
CA PHE A 249 13.33 2.18 6.56
C PHE A 249 14.09 1.01 7.19
N SER A 250 15.35 0.82 6.78
CA SER A 250 16.19 -0.30 7.22
C SER A 250 17.45 0.13 7.98
N GLY A 251 17.41 1.26 8.69
CA GLY A 251 18.53 1.72 9.51
C GLY A 251 18.70 0.95 10.83
N THR A 252 19.62 1.44 11.66
CA THR A 252 19.92 0.87 12.99
C THR A 252 18.66 0.72 13.86
N PRO A 253 18.65 -0.22 14.84
CA PRO A 253 17.53 -0.39 15.75
C PRO A 253 17.11 0.90 16.48
N GLU A 254 18.08 1.75 16.83
CA GLU A 254 17.87 3.03 17.50
C GLU A 254 17.10 4.00 16.60
N ALA A 255 17.56 4.18 15.36
CA ALA A 255 16.91 5.04 14.38
C ALA A 255 15.51 4.51 14.03
N ALA A 256 15.37 3.19 13.87
CA ALA A 256 14.08 2.57 13.57
C ALA A 256 13.07 2.76 14.72
N ARG A 257 13.53 2.81 15.97
CA ARG A 257 12.69 3.11 17.14
C ARG A 257 12.16 4.54 17.11
N ILE A 258 12.94 5.49 16.60
CA ILE A 258 12.51 6.89 16.42
C ILE A 258 11.43 6.96 15.34
N VAL A 259 11.70 6.39 14.16
CA VAL A 259 10.75 6.33 13.04
C VAL A 259 9.44 5.67 13.48
N ARG A 260 9.51 4.56 14.22
CA ARG A 260 8.32 3.87 14.73
C ARG A 260 7.48 4.74 15.67
N ARG A 261 8.09 5.48 16.59
CA ARG A 261 7.36 6.39 17.50
C ARG A 261 6.63 7.48 16.72
N VAL A 262 7.33 8.09 15.77
CA VAL A 262 6.76 9.13 14.90
C VAL A 262 5.54 8.62 14.13
N ILE A 263 5.64 7.43 13.56
CA ILE A 263 4.55 6.84 12.81
C ILE A 263 3.38 6.46 13.73
N ALA A 264 3.67 5.94 14.93
CA ALA A 264 2.65 5.55 15.90
C ALA A 264 1.86 6.75 16.47
N ASP A 265 2.47 7.93 16.54
CA ASP A 265 1.82 9.16 17.03
C ASP A 265 0.86 9.80 16.01
N ARG A 266 0.69 9.20 14.83
CA ARG A 266 -0.20 9.70 13.76
C ARG A 266 -1.66 9.38 14.06
N SER A 267 -2.56 10.28 13.67
CA SER A 267 -3.99 10.00 13.62
C SER A 267 -4.37 9.23 12.34
N GLY A 268 -5.42 8.42 12.43
CA GLY A 268 -5.97 7.69 11.28
C GLY A 268 -5.46 6.24 11.19
N PRO A 269 -5.39 5.65 9.99
CA PRO A 269 -4.90 4.30 9.78
C PRO A 269 -3.49 4.08 10.34
N ILE A 270 -3.24 2.90 10.89
CA ILE A 270 -1.90 2.50 11.31
C ILE A 270 -1.04 2.32 10.06
N VAL A 271 0.01 3.12 9.94
CA VAL A 271 0.96 3.02 8.82
C VAL A 271 2.04 1.98 9.15
N PRO A 272 2.19 0.91 8.35
CA PRO A 272 3.24 -0.08 8.54
C PRO A 272 4.64 0.49 8.30
N LEU A 273 5.57 0.10 9.17
CA LEU A 273 7.01 0.30 8.99
C LEU A 273 7.63 -0.99 8.46
N VAL A 274 8.05 -0.97 7.20
CA VAL A 274 8.79 -2.06 6.54
C VAL A 274 10.28 -1.86 6.77
N ARG A 275 10.94 -2.86 7.34
CA ARG A 275 12.38 -2.82 7.64
C ARG A 275 13.21 -3.76 6.78
N GLU A 276 12.56 -4.68 6.10
CA GLU A 276 13.20 -5.67 5.23
C GLU A 276 13.61 -4.99 3.91
N VAL A 277 14.74 -5.41 3.35
CA VAL A 277 15.30 -4.80 2.12
C VAL A 277 14.94 -5.61 0.85
N LEU A 278 14.62 -6.91 0.99
CA LEU A 278 14.27 -7.82 -0.10
C LEU A 278 13.13 -8.76 0.29
#